data_AF-W9T0X4-F1
#
_entry.id   AF-W9T0X4-F1
#
_cell.length_a   1.000
_cell.length_b   1.000
_cell.length_c   1.000
_cell.angle_alpha   90.00
_cell.angle_beta   90.00
_cell.angle_gamma   90.00
#
_symmetry.space_group_name_H-M   'P 1'
#
loop_
_entity.id
_entity.type
_entity.pdbx_description
1 polymer ?
#
loop_
_entity_poly.entity_id
_entity_poly.type
_entity_poly.pdbx_seq_one_letter_code
_entity_poly.pdbx_strand_id
1 'polypeptide(L)'
;MSTAYTVVIPARYSSSRLPGKPLLDIAGKPMIQHVWEQARKSAAQRVVIATDDARILEACVAFGAEALLTRADHNSGTDRLAEVAEQLGLADDAIVVNMQGDEPLIPPTVIDQVAANLAAHGEAAMATLAEPLADATALFNPNVVKVLTDCDGLALTFSRAPLPWARDAFAADRSVLPAGVPYRRHIGIYAYRAGFLADFVAWGPCWLENTESLEQLRALWHGRRIHVQDAVEAPQAGWIRQRISSGFAGCWGAEHAGAVRLHGQHLPLAHRRRGIAPARARGGAGRASRDRFGRHRRLARRQGAG
;
A
#
# COMPACT_ATOMS: atom_id res chain seq x y z
N MET A 1 6.79 -23.59 -5.02
CA MET A 1 7.21 -23.66 -3.60
C MET A 1 6.83 -22.33 -2.97
N SER A 2 6.20 -22.34 -1.80
CA SER A 2 5.88 -21.08 -1.09
C SER A 2 7.19 -20.44 -0.63
N THR A 3 7.40 -19.16 -0.92
CA THR A 3 8.54 -18.40 -0.42
C THR A 3 8.51 -18.37 1.11
N ALA A 4 9.61 -18.74 1.75
CA ALA A 4 9.77 -18.65 3.20
C ALA A 4 10.06 -17.21 3.61
N TYR A 5 9.31 -16.65 4.55
CA TYR A 5 9.57 -15.32 5.10
C TYR A 5 9.06 -15.17 6.54
N THR A 6 9.65 -14.21 7.25
CA THR A 6 9.25 -13.80 8.60
C THR A 6 8.62 -12.41 8.54
N VAL A 7 7.49 -12.21 9.24
CA VAL A 7 6.92 -10.88 9.44
C VAL A 7 7.44 -10.32 10.75
N VAL A 8 7.92 -9.08 10.71
CA VAL A 8 8.29 -8.31 11.90
C VAL A 8 7.35 -7.12 12.01
N ILE A 9 6.77 -6.94 13.20
CA ILE A 9 5.83 -5.86 13.50
C ILE A 9 6.46 -4.90 14.51
N PRO A 10 7.04 -3.77 14.09
CA PRO A 10 7.56 -2.75 15.00
C PRO A 10 6.43 -2.07 15.80
N ALA A 11 6.56 -2.05 17.12
CA ALA A 11 5.60 -1.42 18.02
C ALA A 11 6.34 -0.59 19.09
N ARG A 12 6.33 0.74 18.94
CA ARG A 12 6.95 1.65 19.91
C ARG A 12 5.91 2.24 20.84
N TYR A 13 6.24 2.38 22.12
CA TYR A 13 5.34 3.08 23.05
C TYR A 13 5.35 4.59 22.83
N SER A 14 6.54 5.13 22.60
CA SER A 14 6.78 6.57 22.41
C SER A 14 6.42 7.00 20.99
N SER A 15 5.22 7.53 20.82
CA SER A 15 4.81 8.27 19.62
C SER A 15 4.52 9.71 20.04
N SER A 16 5.16 10.68 19.38
CA SER A 16 5.02 12.11 19.68
C SER A 16 3.59 12.62 19.54
N ARG A 17 2.77 11.94 18.73
CA ARG A 17 1.37 12.30 18.48
C ARG A 17 0.36 11.50 19.30
N LEU A 18 0.72 10.29 19.71
CA LEU A 18 -0.20 9.42 20.47
C LEU A 18 0.57 8.36 21.28
N PRO A 19 0.99 8.68 22.50
CA PRO A 19 1.66 7.71 23.38
C PRO A 19 0.80 6.47 23.63
N GLY A 20 1.43 5.29 23.68
CA GLY A 20 0.72 4.04 23.92
C GLY A 20 -0.20 3.60 22.77
N LYS A 21 -0.05 4.17 21.57
CA LYS A 21 -0.84 3.84 20.37
C LYS A 21 -1.03 2.33 20.14
N PRO A 22 0.02 1.47 20.23
CA PRO A 22 -0.15 0.02 20.04
C PRO A 22 -1.14 -0.65 21.00
N LEU A 23 -1.32 -0.09 22.20
CA LEU A 23 -2.18 -0.61 23.26
C LEU A 23 -3.60 -0.01 23.26
N LEU A 24 -3.92 0.87 22.31
CA LEU A 24 -5.26 1.43 22.21
C LEU A 24 -6.28 0.33 21.97
N ASP A 25 -7.35 0.34 22.77
CA ASP A 25 -8.46 -0.59 22.58
C ASP A 25 -9.19 -0.29 21.27
N ILE A 26 -9.31 -1.33 20.45
CA ILE A 26 -10.13 -1.36 19.24
C ILE A 26 -11.02 -2.58 19.39
N ALA A 27 -12.29 -2.36 19.72
CA ALA A 27 -13.29 -3.41 19.86
C ALA A 27 -12.86 -4.55 20.82
N GLY A 28 -12.33 -4.19 21.98
CA GLY A 28 -11.98 -5.15 23.05
C GLY A 28 -10.63 -5.84 22.89
N LYS A 29 -9.80 -5.38 21.94
CA LYS A 29 -8.42 -5.86 21.75
C LYS A 29 -7.48 -4.67 21.53
N PRO A 30 -6.23 -4.70 22.01
CA PRO A 30 -5.25 -3.67 21.68
C PRO A 30 -4.99 -3.66 20.17
N MET A 31 -4.75 -2.48 19.58
CA MET A 31 -4.48 -2.33 18.14
C MET A 31 -3.42 -3.30 17.63
N ILE A 32 -2.34 -3.49 18.39
CA ILE A 32 -1.25 -4.39 18.01
C ILE A 32 -1.69 -5.85 17.86
N GLN A 33 -2.71 -6.29 18.62
CA GLN A 33 -3.28 -7.63 18.47
C GLN A 33 -4.00 -7.78 17.13
N HIS A 34 -4.75 -6.77 16.67
CA HIS A 34 -5.38 -6.82 15.35
C HIS A 34 -4.35 -6.93 14.23
N VAL A 35 -3.26 -6.15 14.32
CA VAL A 35 -2.14 -6.19 13.37
C VAL A 35 -1.54 -7.60 13.34
N TRP A 36 -1.20 -8.16 14.50
CA TRP A 36 -0.68 -9.52 14.60
C TRP A 36 -1.64 -10.59 14.06
N GLU A 37 -2.94 -10.47 14.34
CA GLU A 37 -3.96 -11.37 13.80
C GLU A 37 -4.07 -11.30 12.27
N GLN A 38 -3.88 -10.12 11.64
CA GLN A 38 -3.80 -10.03 10.17
C GLN A 38 -2.52 -10.64 9.63
N ALA A 39 -1.36 -10.37 10.25
CA ALA A 39 -0.09 -10.95 9.86
C ALA A 39 -0.14 -12.48 9.86
N ARG A 40 -0.80 -13.08 10.86
CA ARG A 40 -0.97 -14.54 10.98
C ARG A 40 -1.86 -15.19 9.92
N LYS A 41 -2.65 -14.41 9.18
CA LYS A 41 -3.44 -14.92 8.06
C LYS A 41 -2.65 -14.97 6.75
N SER A 42 -1.44 -14.39 6.74
CA SER A 42 -0.51 -14.46 5.60
C SER A 42 0.20 -15.82 5.57
N ALA A 43 0.98 -16.07 4.53
CA ALA A 43 1.82 -17.26 4.38
C ALA A 43 3.11 -17.22 5.22
N ALA A 44 3.24 -16.26 6.15
CA ALA A 44 4.44 -16.08 6.97
C ALA A 44 4.73 -17.33 7.81
N GLN A 45 5.99 -17.76 7.84
CA GLN A 45 6.41 -18.88 8.67
C GLN A 45 6.49 -18.49 10.15
N ARG A 46 6.76 -17.22 10.40
CA ARG A 46 6.93 -16.65 11.74
C ARG A 46 6.45 -15.21 11.74
N VAL A 47 5.81 -14.79 12.82
CA VAL A 47 5.35 -13.42 13.03
C VAL A 47 5.86 -12.97 14.40
N VAL A 48 6.71 -11.94 14.42
CA VAL A 48 7.37 -11.44 15.62
C VAL A 48 7.03 -9.96 15.83
N ILE A 49 6.63 -9.60 17.04
CA ILE A 49 6.44 -8.20 17.43
C ILE A 49 7.72 -7.68 18.06
N ALA A 50 8.24 -6.56 17.56
CA ALA A 50 9.46 -5.94 18.05
C ALA A 50 9.13 -4.63 18.78
N THR A 51 9.34 -4.60 20.09
CA THR A 51 8.98 -3.45 20.94
C THR A 51 10.17 -2.94 21.76
N ASP A 52 10.12 -1.68 22.18
CA ASP A 52 11.07 -1.09 23.14
C ASP A 52 10.49 -0.98 24.56
N ASP A 53 9.25 -1.44 24.76
CA ASP A 53 8.51 -1.24 26.00
C ASP A 53 7.96 -2.53 26.57
N ALA A 54 8.22 -2.77 27.86
CA ALA A 54 7.80 -3.96 28.58
C ALA A 54 6.26 -4.11 28.63
N ARG A 55 5.50 -3.01 28.68
CA ARG A 55 4.02 -3.08 28.73
C ARG A 55 3.45 -3.63 27.42
N ILE A 56 4.06 -3.26 26.29
CA ILE A 56 3.68 -3.82 24.98
C ILE A 56 4.07 -5.29 24.92
N LEU A 57 5.27 -5.65 25.39
CA LEU A 57 5.73 -7.04 25.44
C LEU A 57 4.75 -7.92 26.25
N GLU A 58 4.40 -7.48 27.45
CA GLU A 58 3.45 -8.16 28.34
C GLU A 58 2.08 -8.35 27.69
N ALA A 59 1.55 -7.30 27.06
CA ALA A 59 0.30 -7.38 26.31
C ALA A 59 0.39 -8.41 25.17
N CYS A 60 1.50 -8.44 24.42
CA CYS A 60 1.72 -9.37 23.33
C CYS A 60 1.77 -10.83 23.78
N VAL A 61 2.49 -11.10 24.86
CA VAL A 61 2.56 -12.43 25.48
C VAL A 61 1.17 -12.87 25.95
N ALA A 62 0.37 -11.97 26.52
CA ALA A 62 -0.96 -12.29 27.02
C ALA A 62 -1.94 -12.78 25.94
N PHE A 63 -1.80 -12.33 24.68
CA PHE A 63 -2.59 -12.84 23.54
C PHE A 63 -1.85 -13.90 22.70
N GLY A 64 -0.72 -14.42 23.19
CA GLY A 64 0.01 -15.54 22.59
C GLY A 64 0.86 -15.17 21.38
N ALA A 65 1.21 -13.89 21.22
CA ALA A 65 2.16 -13.48 20.20
C ALA A 65 3.61 -13.70 20.63
N GLU A 66 4.44 -14.10 19.68
CA GLU A 66 5.88 -14.00 19.82
C GLU A 66 6.28 -12.52 19.77
N ALA A 67 6.94 -12.05 20.81
CA ALA A 67 7.39 -10.68 20.92
C ALA A 67 8.76 -10.62 21.61
N LEU A 68 9.57 -9.64 21.22
CA LEU A 68 10.90 -9.44 21.77
C LEU A 68 11.17 -7.95 22.05
N LEU A 69 12.07 -7.71 22.99
CA LEU A 69 12.59 -6.38 23.28
C LEU A 69 13.70 -6.03 22.31
N THR A 70 13.63 -4.81 21.80
CA THR A 70 14.65 -4.15 21.00
C THR A 70 15.08 -2.87 21.68
N ARG A 71 16.24 -2.33 21.29
CA ARG A 71 16.74 -1.09 21.89
C ARG A 71 15.77 0.08 21.68
N ALA A 72 15.72 0.96 22.69
CA ALA A 72 14.86 2.14 22.68
C ALA A 72 15.40 3.30 21.82
N ASP A 73 16.69 3.28 21.47
CA ASP A 73 17.42 4.34 20.76
C ASP A 73 17.44 4.17 19.24
N HIS A 74 16.64 3.25 18.69
CA HIS A 74 16.52 3.08 17.24
C HIS A 74 15.91 4.31 16.56
N ASN A 75 16.60 4.83 15.55
CA ASN A 75 16.14 5.99 14.80
C ASN A 75 14.99 5.66 13.84
N SER A 76 14.99 4.46 13.26
CA SER A 76 14.02 4.06 12.23
C SER A 76 13.37 2.69 12.49
N GLY A 77 12.33 2.36 11.72
CA GLY A 77 11.75 1.01 11.73
C GLY A 77 12.73 -0.03 11.19
N THR A 78 13.54 0.36 10.20
CA THR A 78 14.52 -0.52 9.56
C THR A 78 15.68 -0.88 10.50
N ASP A 79 16.15 0.05 11.33
CA ASP A 79 17.20 -0.25 12.34
C ASP A 79 16.73 -1.31 13.36
N ARG A 80 15.44 -1.24 13.74
CA ARG A 80 14.82 -2.23 14.62
C ARG A 80 14.72 -3.60 13.96
N LEU A 81 14.43 -3.64 12.66
CA LEU A 81 14.39 -4.89 11.90
C LEU A 81 15.76 -5.56 11.83
N ALA A 82 16.84 -4.78 11.70
CA ALA A 82 18.20 -5.33 11.71
C ALA A 82 18.51 -6.03 13.04
N GLU A 83 18.19 -5.39 14.17
CA GLU A 83 18.35 -6.03 15.49
C GLU A 83 17.50 -7.30 15.62
N VAL A 84 16.26 -7.28 15.14
CA VAL A 84 15.39 -8.47 15.16
C VAL A 84 16.00 -9.59 14.32
N ALA A 85 16.47 -9.30 13.11
CA ALA A 85 17.07 -10.30 12.24
C ALA A 85 18.31 -10.96 12.90
N GLU A 86 19.13 -10.16 13.58
CA GLU A 86 20.28 -10.63 14.36
C GLU A 86 19.85 -11.50 15.55
N GLN A 87 18.92 -11.04 16.39
CA GLN A 87 18.43 -11.79 17.55
C GLN A 87 17.78 -13.12 17.15
N LEU A 88 17.12 -13.18 15.99
CA LEU A 88 16.49 -14.38 15.47
C LEU A 88 17.46 -15.31 14.73
N GLY A 89 18.72 -14.89 14.51
CA GLY A 89 19.73 -15.66 13.77
C GLY A 89 19.33 -15.96 12.33
N LEU A 90 18.67 -14.99 11.66
CA LEU A 90 18.23 -15.18 10.28
C LEU A 90 19.43 -15.23 9.34
N ALA A 91 19.40 -16.15 8.37
CA ALA A 91 20.40 -16.21 7.30
C ALA A 91 20.31 -14.97 6.40
N ASP A 92 21.42 -14.55 5.79
CA ASP A 92 21.50 -13.32 5.00
C ASP A 92 20.48 -13.24 3.85
N ASP A 93 20.13 -14.39 3.27
CA ASP A 93 19.17 -14.51 2.17
C ASP A 93 17.70 -14.63 2.64
N ALA A 94 17.46 -14.76 3.95
CA ALA A 94 16.13 -14.82 4.52
C ALA A 94 15.35 -13.54 4.25
N ILE A 95 14.05 -13.69 3.95
CA ILE A 95 13.16 -12.55 3.69
C ILE A 95 12.44 -12.14 4.98
N VAL A 96 12.53 -10.84 5.28
CA VAL A 96 11.86 -10.19 6.40
C VAL A 96 10.88 -9.17 5.87
N VAL A 97 9.60 -9.31 6.20
CA VAL A 97 8.55 -8.34 5.87
C VAL A 97 8.33 -7.39 7.05
N ASN A 98 8.55 -6.10 6.82
CA ASN A 98 8.22 -5.02 7.76
C ASN A 98 6.74 -4.68 7.65
N MET A 99 5.95 -5.08 8.64
CA MET A 99 4.54 -4.75 8.74
C MET A 99 4.34 -3.70 9.84
N GLN A 100 3.84 -2.52 9.47
CA GLN A 100 3.71 -1.44 10.45
C GLN A 100 2.70 -1.77 11.55
N GLY A 101 3.08 -1.52 12.80
CA GLY A 101 2.27 -1.77 14.00
C GLY A 101 0.98 -0.95 14.10
N ASP A 102 0.69 -0.08 13.14
CA ASP A 102 -0.50 0.76 13.08
C ASP A 102 -1.38 0.54 11.84
N GLU A 103 -1.23 -0.62 11.17
CA GLU A 103 -2.05 -1.03 10.03
C GLU A 103 -2.89 -2.28 10.34
N PRO A 104 -3.91 -2.18 11.22
CA PRO A 104 -4.72 -3.34 11.65
C PRO A 104 -5.63 -3.93 10.55
N LEU A 105 -5.71 -3.28 9.39
CA LEU A 105 -6.55 -3.67 8.25
C LEU A 105 -5.73 -3.96 6.98
N ILE A 106 -4.43 -4.19 7.10
CA ILE A 106 -3.65 -4.58 5.93
C ILE A 106 -4.12 -5.95 5.42
N PRO A 107 -4.39 -6.11 4.11
CA PRO A 107 -4.75 -7.40 3.56
C PRO A 107 -3.57 -8.39 3.64
N PRO A 108 -3.78 -9.64 4.10
CA PRO A 108 -2.71 -10.64 4.16
C PRO A 108 -2.07 -10.93 2.80
N THR A 109 -2.87 -10.83 1.72
CA THR A 109 -2.44 -10.98 0.32
C THR A 109 -1.34 -9.99 -0.08
N VAL A 110 -1.35 -8.79 0.48
CA VAL A 110 -0.34 -7.73 0.25
C VAL A 110 0.99 -8.09 0.94
N ILE A 111 0.93 -8.73 2.11
CA ILE A 111 2.10 -9.25 2.84
C ILE A 111 2.76 -10.37 2.03
N ASP A 112 1.96 -11.31 1.52
CA ASP A 112 2.43 -12.42 0.68
C ASP A 112 3.06 -11.88 -0.63
N GLN A 113 2.40 -10.90 -1.25
CA GLN A 113 2.84 -10.30 -2.51
C GLN A 113 4.23 -9.68 -2.38
N VAL A 114 4.47 -8.84 -1.36
CA VAL A 114 5.75 -8.14 -1.24
C VAL A 114 6.91 -9.11 -0.98
N ALA A 115 6.67 -10.20 -0.23
CA ALA A 115 7.65 -11.25 -0.01
C ALA A 115 7.94 -12.04 -1.29
N ALA A 116 6.89 -12.44 -2.03
CA ALA A 116 7.02 -13.15 -3.31
C ALA A 116 7.77 -12.30 -4.34
N ASN A 117 7.49 -11.00 -4.38
CA ASN A 117 8.17 -10.06 -5.26
C ASN A 117 9.67 -10.00 -5.00
N LEU A 118 10.09 -9.87 -3.74
CA LEU A 118 11.52 -9.87 -3.42
C LEU A 118 12.20 -11.21 -3.76
N ALA A 119 11.50 -12.34 -3.56
CA ALA A 119 12.04 -13.65 -3.93
C ALA A 119 12.24 -13.79 -5.44
N ALA A 120 11.35 -13.21 -6.25
CA ALA A 120 11.42 -13.27 -7.71
C ALA A 120 12.46 -12.31 -8.32
N HIS A 121 12.90 -11.27 -7.59
CA HIS A 121 13.80 -10.23 -8.08
C HIS A 121 15.14 -10.29 -7.32
N GLY A 122 16.04 -11.17 -7.77
CA GLY A 122 17.34 -11.43 -7.15
C GLY A 122 18.27 -10.20 -7.14
N GLU A 123 18.09 -9.30 -8.10
CA GLU A 123 18.80 -8.03 -8.23
C GLU A 123 18.35 -6.96 -7.23
N ALA A 124 17.17 -7.13 -6.61
CA ALA A 124 16.63 -6.22 -5.62
C ALA A 124 17.04 -6.63 -4.19
N ALA A 125 17.43 -5.62 -3.40
CA ALA A 125 17.73 -5.79 -1.98
C ALA A 125 16.47 -5.72 -1.10
N MET A 126 15.45 -5.03 -1.61
CA MET A 126 14.16 -4.86 -0.96
C MET A 126 13.04 -4.73 -2.00
N ALA A 127 11.82 -5.04 -1.58
CA ALA A 127 10.62 -4.85 -2.37
C ALA A 127 9.57 -4.05 -1.58
N THR A 128 8.73 -3.30 -2.28
CA THR A 128 7.59 -2.56 -1.74
C THR A 128 6.43 -2.60 -2.73
N LEU A 129 5.32 -1.95 -2.39
CA LEU A 129 4.13 -1.85 -3.22
C LEU A 129 3.71 -0.40 -3.44
N ALA A 130 2.87 -0.23 -4.44
CA ALA A 130 2.24 1.04 -4.76
C ALA A 130 0.76 0.84 -5.08
N GLU A 131 -0.01 1.92 -5.14
CA GLU A 131 -1.37 1.92 -5.66
C GLU A 131 -1.59 3.09 -6.62
N PRO A 132 -2.54 2.98 -7.56
CA PRO A 132 -2.94 4.10 -8.39
C PRO A 132 -3.35 5.31 -7.54
N LEU A 133 -2.86 6.48 -7.92
CA LEU A 133 -3.17 7.72 -7.24
C LEU A 133 -4.50 8.29 -7.76
N ALA A 134 -5.41 8.64 -6.85
CA ALA A 134 -6.82 8.90 -7.18
C ALA A 134 -7.07 10.26 -7.87
N ASP A 135 -6.42 11.33 -7.42
CA ASP A 135 -6.70 12.69 -7.87
C ASP A 135 -5.48 13.63 -7.76
N ALA A 136 -5.59 14.81 -8.38
CA ALA A 136 -4.50 15.80 -8.34
C ALA A 136 -4.21 16.31 -6.92
N THR A 137 -5.21 16.39 -6.04
CA THR A 137 -5.01 16.82 -4.65
C THR A 137 -4.03 15.89 -3.93
N ALA A 138 -4.18 14.57 -4.09
CA ALA A 138 -3.24 13.59 -3.56
C ALA A 138 -1.85 13.70 -4.19
N LEU A 139 -1.76 14.01 -5.49
CA LEU A 139 -0.47 14.15 -6.19
C LEU A 139 0.35 15.31 -5.61
N PHE A 140 -0.29 16.45 -5.38
CA PHE A 140 0.34 17.65 -4.85
C PHE A 140 0.46 17.67 -3.31
N ASN A 141 -0.12 16.69 -2.61
CA ASN A 141 0.01 16.56 -1.17
C ASN A 141 1.39 15.95 -0.78
N PRO A 142 2.24 16.65 -0.01
CA PRO A 142 3.56 16.16 0.39
C PRO A 142 3.50 15.01 1.41
N ASN A 143 2.35 14.76 2.03
CA ASN A 143 2.14 13.60 2.90
C ASN A 143 1.91 12.30 2.10
N VAL A 144 1.58 12.43 0.81
CA VAL A 144 1.43 11.31 -0.12
C VAL A 144 2.78 11.12 -0.81
N VAL A 145 3.45 10.00 -0.54
CA VAL A 145 4.72 9.67 -1.20
C VAL A 145 4.43 9.09 -2.57
N LYS A 146 5.03 9.66 -3.61
CA LYS A 146 4.91 9.16 -4.97
C LYS A 146 6.11 8.27 -5.29
N VAL A 147 5.93 7.36 -6.23
CA VAL A 147 6.99 6.45 -6.70
C VAL A 147 6.99 6.35 -8.22
N LEU A 148 8.20 6.34 -8.79
CA LEU A 148 8.45 6.04 -10.20
C LEU A 148 9.25 4.75 -10.31
N THR A 149 9.00 3.96 -11.35
CA THR A 149 9.77 2.76 -11.67
C THR A 149 10.23 2.81 -13.12
N ASP A 150 11.22 1.99 -13.45
CA ASP A 150 11.48 1.58 -14.83
C ASP A 150 10.44 0.54 -15.30
N CYS A 151 10.63 0.03 -16.52
CA CYS A 151 9.75 -0.96 -17.13
C CYS A 151 9.76 -2.33 -16.43
N ASP A 152 10.79 -2.61 -15.63
CA ASP A 152 10.96 -3.87 -14.91
C ASP A 152 10.47 -3.75 -13.45
N GLY A 153 9.86 -2.61 -13.09
CA GLY A 153 9.33 -2.38 -11.75
C GLY A 153 10.38 -1.98 -10.72
N LEU A 154 11.63 -1.70 -11.12
CA LEU A 154 12.64 -1.20 -10.18
C LEU A 154 12.45 0.31 -9.99
N ALA A 155 12.43 0.74 -8.73
CA ALA A 155 12.21 2.14 -8.38
C ALA A 155 13.31 3.03 -8.98
N LEU A 156 12.90 4.06 -9.71
CA LEU A 156 13.77 5.17 -10.10
C LEU A 156 13.98 6.11 -8.93
N THR A 157 12.89 6.45 -8.23
CA THR A 157 12.92 7.25 -7.00
C THR A 157 11.58 7.25 -6.27
N PHE A 158 11.61 7.72 -5.02
CA PHE A 158 10.46 8.07 -4.21
C PHE A 158 10.58 9.56 -3.85
N SER A 159 9.48 10.29 -3.85
CA SER A 159 9.52 11.67 -3.36
C SER A 159 8.14 12.20 -2.99
N ARG A 160 8.14 13.20 -2.11
CA ARG A 160 6.96 13.97 -1.73
C ARG A 160 6.58 15.01 -2.79
N ALA A 161 7.48 15.34 -3.71
CA ALA A 161 7.20 16.20 -4.86
C ALA A 161 6.25 15.51 -5.86
N PRO A 162 5.48 16.27 -6.67
CA PRO A 162 4.62 15.71 -7.70
C PRO A 162 5.47 15.11 -8.83
N LEU A 163 5.45 13.78 -8.95
CA LEU A 163 6.24 13.01 -9.92
C LEU A 163 5.42 11.90 -10.58
N PRO A 164 5.57 11.67 -11.91
CA PRO A 164 6.34 12.52 -12.83
C PRO A 164 5.67 13.88 -13.06
N TRP A 165 6.42 14.89 -13.50
CA TRP A 165 5.81 16.18 -13.84
C TRP A 165 5.22 16.15 -15.25
N ALA A 166 3.89 16.22 -15.37
CA ALA A 166 3.22 16.33 -16.66
C ALA A 166 3.27 17.77 -17.20
N ARG A 167 4.37 18.10 -17.89
CA ARG A 167 4.72 19.47 -18.35
C ARG A 167 3.54 20.25 -18.93
N ASP A 168 2.93 19.74 -20.00
CA ASP A 168 1.92 20.48 -20.75
C ASP A 168 0.57 20.49 -20.02
N ALA A 169 0.20 19.36 -19.40
CA ALA A 169 -1.05 19.25 -18.66
C ALA A 169 -1.07 20.18 -17.44
N PHE A 170 -0.01 20.21 -16.62
CA PHE A 170 0.08 21.06 -15.43
C PHE A 170 0.43 22.52 -15.72
N ALA A 171 0.84 22.84 -16.94
CA ALA A 171 0.86 24.22 -17.42
C ALA A 171 -0.56 24.73 -17.71
N ALA A 172 -1.46 23.85 -18.17
CA ALA A 172 -2.84 24.19 -18.46
C ALA A 172 -3.74 24.17 -17.21
N ASP A 173 -3.70 23.08 -16.44
CA ASP A 173 -4.53 22.90 -15.25
C ASP A 173 -3.88 21.92 -14.25
N ARG A 174 -3.74 22.35 -12.99
CA ARG A 174 -3.17 21.52 -11.90
C ARG A 174 -4.23 20.87 -11.02
N SER A 175 -5.50 21.15 -11.26
CA SER A 175 -6.62 20.61 -10.47
C SER A 175 -7.08 19.23 -10.95
N VAL A 176 -6.62 18.78 -12.14
CA VAL A 176 -7.02 17.52 -12.77
C VAL A 176 -5.81 16.63 -12.98
N LEU A 177 -5.97 15.33 -12.71
CA LEU A 177 -4.94 14.34 -12.99
C LEU A 177 -4.86 14.12 -14.52
N PRO A 178 -3.66 14.22 -15.14
CA PRO A 178 -3.49 13.99 -16.57
C PRO A 178 -3.93 12.57 -16.98
N ALA A 179 -4.83 12.48 -17.97
CA ALA A 179 -5.32 11.20 -18.47
C ALA A 179 -4.19 10.36 -19.08
N GLY A 180 -4.17 9.06 -18.78
CA GLY A 180 -3.19 8.11 -19.32
C GLY A 180 -1.82 8.12 -18.65
N VAL A 181 -1.58 8.98 -17.65
CA VAL A 181 -0.33 8.97 -16.87
C VAL A 181 -0.52 8.13 -15.60
N PRO A 182 0.24 7.04 -15.41
CA PRO A 182 0.04 6.11 -14.28
C PRO A 182 0.71 6.62 -13.00
N TYR A 183 0.14 7.67 -12.40
CA TYR A 183 0.60 8.15 -11.09
C TYR A 183 0.36 7.08 -10.02
N ARG A 184 1.36 6.90 -9.15
CA ARG A 184 1.31 5.90 -8.09
C ARG A 184 1.70 6.47 -6.74
N ARG A 185 0.93 6.12 -5.73
CA ARG A 185 1.23 6.35 -4.32
C ARG A 185 1.99 5.14 -3.79
N HIS A 186 3.10 5.38 -3.10
CA HIS A 186 3.84 4.34 -2.38
C HIS A 186 3.06 3.85 -1.14
N ILE A 187 3.09 2.54 -0.91
CA ILE A 187 2.53 1.87 0.28
C ILE A 187 3.70 1.46 1.19
N GLY A 188 3.69 1.88 2.45
CA GLY A 188 4.78 1.67 3.41
C GLY A 188 4.93 0.25 3.97
N ILE A 189 4.73 -0.78 3.15
CA ILE A 189 5.05 -2.18 3.46
C ILE A 189 6.30 -2.58 2.69
N TYR A 190 7.23 -3.26 3.34
CA TYR A 190 8.49 -3.63 2.72
C TYR A 190 8.86 -5.07 3.01
N ALA A 191 9.45 -5.75 2.02
CA ALA A 191 10.24 -6.95 2.22
C ALA A 191 11.73 -6.61 2.07
N TYR A 192 12.57 -7.19 2.93
CA TYR A 192 14.01 -7.02 2.95
C TYR A 192 14.70 -8.37 2.95
N ARG A 193 15.91 -8.44 2.38
CA ARG A 193 16.85 -9.54 2.68
C ARG A 193 17.52 -9.24 4.01
N ALA A 194 17.65 -10.23 4.89
CA ALA A 194 18.21 -10.02 6.23
C ALA A 194 19.64 -9.45 6.18
N GLY A 195 20.49 -9.95 5.29
CA GLY A 195 21.86 -9.46 5.12
C GLY A 195 21.93 -8.01 4.66
N PHE A 196 20.92 -7.53 3.92
CA PHE A 196 20.82 -6.12 3.53
C PHE A 196 20.50 -5.19 4.71
N LEU A 197 19.82 -5.67 5.75
CA LEU A 197 19.49 -4.84 6.92
C LEU A 197 20.76 -4.40 7.66
N ALA A 198 21.78 -5.25 7.73
CA ALA A 198 23.07 -4.90 8.35
C ALA A 198 23.79 -3.78 7.58
N ASP A 199 23.87 -3.90 6.26
CA ASP A 199 24.39 -2.86 5.35
C ASP A 199 23.64 -1.53 5.57
N PHE A 200 22.31 -1.57 5.59
CA PHE A 200 21.46 -0.39 5.71
C PHE A 200 21.68 0.39 7.01
N VAL A 201 21.88 -0.32 8.12
CA VAL A 201 22.20 0.28 9.42
C VAL A 201 23.62 0.84 9.41
N ALA A 202 24.59 0.10 8.87
CA ALA A 202 25.99 0.50 8.86
C ALA A 202 26.26 1.79 8.05
N TRP A 203 25.49 2.05 6.99
CA TRP A 203 25.62 3.29 6.21
C TRP A 203 25.20 4.55 6.97
N GLY A 204 24.27 4.42 7.92
CA GLY A 204 23.63 5.55 8.56
C GLY A 204 22.79 6.41 7.59
N PRO A 205 22.16 7.48 8.10
CA PRO A 205 21.28 8.33 7.29
C PRO A 205 22.04 9.10 6.19
N CYS A 206 21.43 9.24 5.01
CA CYS A 206 21.99 10.06 3.92
C CYS A 206 21.27 11.41 3.76
N TRP A 207 21.89 12.35 3.04
CA TRP A 207 21.30 13.68 2.83
C TRP A 207 19.93 13.62 2.12
N LEU A 208 19.77 12.69 1.18
CA LEU A 208 18.56 12.54 0.38
C LEU A 208 17.39 12.02 1.24
N GLU A 209 17.64 10.99 2.04
CA GLU A 209 16.71 10.48 3.07
C GLU A 209 16.29 11.61 4.02
N ASN A 210 17.25 12.37 4.55
CA ASN A 210 16.97 13.43 5.51
C ASN A 210 16.14 14.57 4.90
N THR A 211 16.41 14.91 3.63
CA THR A 211 15.71 15.98 2.91
C THR A 211 14.26 15.62 2.64
N GLU A 212 14.00 14.41 2.13
CA GLU A 212 12.65 13.93 1.84
C GLU A 212 11.95 13.33 3.07
N SER A 213 12.68 13.07 4.16
CA SER A 213 12.20 12.26 5.29
C SER A 213 11.62 10.92 4.81
N LEU A 214 12.43 10.17 4.05
CA LEU A 214 12.10 8.89 3.42
C LEU A 214 13.27 7.91 3.52
N GLU A 215 13.19 6.94 4.44
CA GLU A 215 14.27 6.00 4.77
C GLU A 215 14.71 5.14 3.57
N GLN A 216 13.78 4.76 2.69
CA GLN A 216 14.07 3.93 1.54
C GLN A 216 15.00 4.60 0.52
N LEU A 217 15.15 5.94 0.56
CA LEU A 217 16.09 6.66 -0.30
C LEU A 217 17.56 6.38 0.08
N ARG A 218 17.84 5.93 1.30
CA ARG A 218 19.17 5.44 1.69
C ARG A 218 19.61 4.28 0.82
N ALA A 219 18.72 3.32 0.55
CA ALA A 219 19.01 2.17 -0.30
C ALA A 219 19.34 2.61 -1.74
N LEU A 220 18.51 3.50 -2.31
CA LEU A 220 18.75 4.04 -3.66
C LEU A 220 20.04 4.85 -3.75
N TRP A 221 20.34 5.67 -2.73
CA TRP A 221 21.56 6.47 -2.65
C TRP A 221 22.82 5.60 -2.67
N HIS A 222 22.79 4.44 -2.02
CA HIS A 222 23.87 3.45 -2.01
C HIS A 222 23.82 2.48 -3.22
N GLY A 223 23.03 2.77 -4.24
CA GLY A 223 22.98 2.00 -5.49
C GLY A 223 22.26 0.66 -5.37
N ARG A 224 21.52 0.41 -4.28
CA ARG A 224 20.68 -0.78 -4.15
C ARG A 224 19.36 -0.58 -4.89
N ARG A 225 18.86 -1.66 -5.48
CA ARG A 225 17.60 -1.67 -6.23
C ARG A 225 16.44 -2.03 -5.31
N ILE A 226 15.30 -1.40 -5.58
CA ILE A 226 14.03 -1.62 -4.88
C ILE A 226 13.01 -2.05 -5.92
N HIS A 227 12.45 -3.24 -5.79
CA HIS A 227 11.34 -3.66 -6.66
C HIS A 227 10.01 -3.09 -6.14
N VAL A 228 9.16 -2.62 -7.04
CA VAL A 228 7.86 -2.03 -6.73
C VAL A 228 6.82 -2.59 -7.69
N GLN A 229 5.72 -3.08 -7.13
CA GLN A 229 4.56 -3.51 -7.90
C GLN A 229 3.29 -2.87 -7.37
N ASP A 230 2.28 -2.74 -8.21
CA ASP A 230 0.96 -2.32 -7.77
C ASP A 230 0.36 -3.40 -6.84
N ALA A 231 -0.20 -2.97 -5.72
CA ALA A 231 -0.80 -3.87 -4.74
C ALA A 231 -1.98 -4.63 -5.35
N VAL A 232 -2.04 -5.94 -5.13
CA VAL A 232 -3.17 -6.78 -5.58
C VAL A 232 -4.49 -6.40 -4.94
N GLU A 233 -4.42 -5.78 -3.76
CA GLU A 233 -5.55 -5.27 -3.01
C GLU A 233 -5.13 -3.97 -2.31
N ALA A 234 -5.96 -2.92 -2.41
CA ALA A 234 -5.64 -1.64 -1.80
C ALA A 234 -5.70 -1.75 -0.27
N PRO A 235 -4.61 -1.45 0.46
CA PRO A 235 -4.66 -1.37 1.91
C PRO A 235 -5.62 -0.26 2.33
N GLN A 236 -6.51 -0.53 3.29
CA GLN A 236 -7.47 0.47 3.80
C GLN A 236 -6.80 1.56 4.69
N ALA A 237 -5.52 1.84 4.44
CA ALA A 237 -4.55 2.45 5.35
C ALA A 237 -4.77 3.94 5.66
N GLY A 238 -5.67 4.64 4.97
CA GLY A 238 -5.93 6.06 5.21
C GLY A 238 -6.84 6.36 6.41
N TRP A 239 -7.89 5.55 6.59
CA TRP A 239 -9.00 5.89 7.49
C TRP A 239 -8.64 5.76 8.97
N ILE A 240 -7.92 4.69 9.34
CA ILE A 240 -7.56 4.43 10.73
C ILE A 240 -6.47 5.39 11.21
N ARG A 241 -5.45 5.69 10.40
CA ARG A 241 -4.43 6.70 10.78
C ARG A 241 -5.05 8.07 11.04
N GLN A 242 -6.00 8.50 10.22
CA GLN A 242 -6.70 9.77 10.42
C GLN A 242 -7.58 9.76 11.68
N ARG A 243 -8.38 8.71 11.92
CA ARG A 243 -9.26 8.63 13.11
C ARG A 243 -8.53 8.40 14.43
N ILE A 244 -7.44 7.64 14.42
CA ILE A 244 -6.58 7.48 15.58
C ILE A 244 -5.87 8.81 15.88
N SER A 245 -5.39 9.53 14.87
CA SER A 245 -4.78 10.85 15.06
C SER A 245 -5.78 11.92 15.51
N SER A 246 -7.08 11.74 15.23
CA SER A 246 -8.15 12.63 15.70
C SER A 246 -8.77 12.21 17.05
N GLY A 247 -8.21 11.20 17.73
CA GLY A 247 -8.68 10.75 19.06
C GLY A 247 -10.01 9.99 19.07
N PHE A 248 -10.51 9.54 17.92
CA PHE A 248 -11.84 8.92 17.81
C PHE A 248 -11.75 7.37 17.77
N ALA A 249 -11.61 6.74 18.94
CA ALA A 249 -11.65 5.28 19.09
C ALA A 249 -13.09 4.69 18.99
N GLY A 250 -14.12 5.52 18.91
CA GLY A 250 -15.50 5.14 19.26
C GLY A 250 -16.44 4.59 18.18
N CYS A 251 -16.04 4.33 16.93
CA CYS A 251 -17.00 3.77 15.95
C CYS A 251 -16.47 2.63 15.07
N TRP A 252 -15.93 1.60 15.71
CA TRP A 252 -15.64 0.33 15.04
C TRP A 252 -16.88 -0.58 14.90
N GLY A 253 -17.92 -0.36 15.71
CA GLY A 253 -18.99 -1.34 15.92
C GLY A 253 -20.07 -1.50 14.84
N ALA A 254 -20.28 -0.54 13.93
CA ALA A 254 -21.50 -0.53 13.09
C ALA A 254 -21.26 -0.86 11.60
N GLU A 255 -20.14 -0.48 11.00
CA GLU A 255 -19.98 -0.56 9.53
C GLU A 255 -19.28 -1.83 9.03
N HIS A 256 -18.52 -2.53 9.89
CA HIS A 256 -17.62 -3.62 9.43
C HIS A 256 -18.02 -5.02 9.91
N ALA A 257 -19.05 -5.13 10.76
CA ALA A 257 -19.62 -6.41 11.17
C ALA A 257 -20.36 -7.14 10.02
N GLY A 258 -20.72 -6.43 8.94
CA GLY A 258 -21.42 -6.98 7.78
C GLY A 258 -20.52 -7.64 6.72
N ALA A 259 -19.24 -7.28 6.64
CA ALA A 259 -18.33 -7.79 5.61
C ALA A 259 -17.83 -9.22 5.87
N VAL A 260 -18.05 -9.75 7.09
CA VAL A 260 -17.58 -11.09 7.51
C VAL A 260 -18.62 -12.20 7.28
N ARG A 261 -19.83 -11.89 6.79
CA ARG A 261 -20.91 -12.89 6.60
C ARG A 261 -21.57 -12.87 5.22
N LEU A 262 -20.84 -12.83 4.10
CA LEU A 262 -21.47 -13.13 2.80
C LEU A 262 -20.53 -13.86 1.82
N HIS A 263 -19.86 -14.93 2.25
CA HIS A 263 -19.38 -15.96 1.32
C HIS A 263 -19.65 -17.35 1.88
N GLY A 264 -20.84 -17.87 1.56
CA GLY A 264 -21.19 -19.24 1.85
C GLY A 264 -22.69 -19.42 1.98
N GLN A 265 -23.37 -19.60 0.85
CA GLN A 265 -24.35 -20.67 0.61
C GLN A 265 -25.16 -20.39 -0.67
N HIS A 266 -24.98 -21.26 -1.66
CA HIS A 266 -25.89 -21.46 -2.79
C HIS A 266 -27.12 -22.24 -2.34
N LEU A 267 -28.33 -21.80 -2.73
CA LEU A 267 -29.48 -22.58 -3.32
C LEU A 267 -30.84 -21.85 -3.11
N PRO A 268 -31.90 -22.17 -3.89
CA PRO A 268 -32.52 -21.22 -4.81
C PRO A 268 -33.89 -20.68 -4.35
N LEU A 269 -34.25 -19.49 -4.82
CA LEU A 269 -35.58 -18.91 -4.60
C LEU A 269 -36.58 -19.38 -5.67
N ALA A 270 -37.53 -20.20 -5.22
CA ALA A 270 -38.76 -20.51 -5.93
C ALA A 270 -39.73 -19.31 -5.85
N HIS A 271 -40.09 -18.72 -6.99
CA HIS A 271 -41.20 -17.76 -7.06
C HIS A 271 -42.49 -18.45 -7.52
N ARG A 272 -43.48 -18.48 -6.61
CA ARG A 272 -44.87 -18.83 -6.90
C ARG A 272 -45.55 -17.76 -7.75
N ARG A 273 -46.34 -18.28 -8.69
CA ARG A 273 -47.27 -17.62 -9.62
C ARG A 273 -48.30 -16.70 -8.93
N ARG A 274 -48.53 -15.53 -9.55
CA ARG A 274 -49.84 -14.97 -9.98
C ARG A 274 -49.50 -14.13 -11.22
N GLY A 275 -50.00 -14.35 -12.44
CA GLY A 275 -51.34 -14.70 -12.86
C GLY A 275 -52.04 -13.44 -13.35
N ILE A 276 -51.89 -13.10 -14.64
CA ILE A 276 -52.90 -12.54 -15.57
C ILE A 276 -52.26 -12.52 -16.98
N ALA A 277 -53.00 -13.05 -17.95
CA ALA A 277 -52.63 -13.28 -19.34
C ALA A 277 -53.04 -12.09 -20.26
N PRO A 278 -52.60 -12.06 -21.54
CA PRO A 278 -52.40 -10.84 -22.32
C PRO A 278 -53.46 -10.59 -23.42
N ALA A 279 -53.49 -9.39 -24.00
CA ALA A 279 -54.15 -9.15 -25.29
C ALA A 279 -53.49 -8.05 -26.14
N ARG A 280 -52.83 -8.52 -27.21
CA ARG A 280 -52.84 -8.06 -28.62
C ARG A 280 -52.31 -6.67 -29.03
N ALA A 281 -51.20 -6.78 -29.76
CA ALA A 281 -50.75 -6.10 -30.98
C ALA A 281 -51.73 -5.20 -31.79
N ARG A 282 -51.15 -4.09 -32.28
CA ARG A 282 -51.27 -3.39 -33.60
C ARG A 282 -50.34 -2.16 -33.47
N GLY A 283 -49.46 -1.73 -34.37
CA GLY A 283 -49.33 -1.86 -35.81
C GLY A 283 -49.03 -0.46 -36.38
N GLY A 284 -48.05 -0.33 -37.30
CA GLY A 284 -47.81 0.87 -38.14
C GLY A 284 -46.56 1.67 -37.72
N ALA A 285 -45.43 1.67 -38.44
CA ALA A 285 -45.12 1.99 -39.84
C ALA A 285 -45.11 3.52 -40.16
N GLY A 286 -44.00 3.98 -40.73
CA GLY A 286 -43.85 5.30 -41.38
C GLY A 286 -42.46 5.91 -41.16
N ARG A 287 -41.45 5.54 -41.96
CA ARG A 287 -40.94 6.27 -43.15
C ARG A 287 -40.31 7.63 -42.79
N ALA A 288 -39.01 7.90 -42.99
CA ALA A 288 -38.09 7.76 -44.14
C ALA A 288 -37.76 9.14 -44.75
N SER A 289 -36.52 9.24 -45.24
CA SER A 289 -36.03 10.15 -46.29
C SER A 289 -35.72 11.60 -45.84
N ARG A 290 -34.74 12.33 -46.37
CA ARG A 290 -33.71 12.16 -47.41
C ARG A 290 -32.86 13.46 -47.29
N ASP A 291 -31.52 13.41 -47.30
CA ASP A 291 -30.67 13.54 -48.50
C ASP A 291 -30.23 15.00 -48.80
N ARG A 292 -28.92 15.17 -49.01
CA ARG A 292 -28.25 15.97 -50.08
C ARG A 292 -27.25 17.07 -49.72
N PHE A 293 -26.03 16.83 -50.24
CA PHE A 293 -25.13 17.70 -51.03
C PHE A 293 -24.64 19.03 -50.41
N GLY A 294 -23.41 19.50 -50.61
CA GLY A 294 -22.41 19.18 -51.62
C GLY A 294 -21.08 19.92 -51.42
N ARG A 295 -20.22 19.77 -52.42
CA ARG A 295 -18.77 20.06 -52.51
C ARG A 295 -18.43 21.53 -52.78
N HIS A 296 -17.21 21.96 -52.42
CA HIS A 296 -16.29 22.83 -53.18
C HIS A 296 -14.88 22.74 -52.51
N ARG A 297 -13.79 22.19 -53.08
CA ARG A 297 -12.83 22.70 -54.12
C ARG A 297 -12.47 24.19 -53.89
N ARG A 298 -11.22 24.68 -53.79
CA ARG A 298 -9.94 24.39 -54.50
C ARG A 298 -8.81 25.31 -53.93
N LEU A 299 -7.54 24.85 -53.99
CA LEU A 299 -6.27 25.54 -54.43
C LEU A 299 -5.82 26.84 -53.69
N ALA A 300 -4.54 27.22 -53.55
CA ALA A 300 -3.22 26.71 -53.95
C ALA A 300 -2.08 27.49 -53.22
N ARG A 301 -0.93 26.81 -53.06
CA ARG A 301 0.50 27.22 -53.16
C ARG A 301 0.91 28.71 -53.12
N ARG A 302 1.94 29.01 -52.30
CA ARG A 302 3.31 29.53 -52.65
C ARG A 302 4.07 29.81 -51.33
N GLN A 303 5.19 29.15 -51.01
CA GLN A 303 6.59 29.34 -51.45
C GLN A 303 7.31 30.62 -50.96
N GLY A 304 8.54 30.40 -50.44
CA GLY A 304 9.59 31.36 -50.03
C GLY A 304 9.98 31.12 -48.56
N ALA A 305 11.03 30.40 -48.14
CA ALA A 305 12.46 30.35 -48.52
C ALA A 305 13.17 31.70 -48.35
N GLY A 306 14.06 31.77 -47.36
CA GLY A 306 14.87 32.92 -46.95
C GLY A 306 15.13 32.90 -45.46
#